data_AF-A0A5C8DNW8-F1
#
_entry.id   AF-A0A5C8DNW8-F1
#
_cell.length_a   1.000
_cell.length_b   1.000
_cell.length_c   1.000
_cell.angle_alpha   90.00
_cell.angle_beta   90.00
_cell.angle_gamma   90.00
#
_symmetry.space_group_name_H-M   'P 1'
#
loop_
_entity.id
_entity.type
_entity.pdbx_description
1 polymer ?
#
loop_
_entity_poly.entity_id
_entity_poly.type
_entity_poly.pdbx_seq_one_letter_code
_entity_poly.pdbx_strand_id
1 'polypeptide(L)'
;MIVIALIVPYIGGMAEVVLSIAAITAGPLLAPPIWALFSKYLTGRASLWITLITLLINLLFKLVFPYTLSFKLNRAEEMMTGVGLPLLLLLGYELYRRFAGRVADDYLQYTQNLLKLKQQKAALNSAELYAIRRQNYFGLRVITFSLLFTSAMLAGLSFITANGRGLTATVAGAIFISALIPWLAARRMKRSIGIQNPGN
;
A
#
# COMPACT_ATOMS: atom_id res chain seq x y z
N MET A 1 15.61 23.33 6.55
CA MET A 1 14.78 22.66 7.58
C MET A 1 14.10 23.66 8.53
N ILE A 2 14.83 24.66 9.06
CA ILE A 2 14.26 25.72 9.92
C ILE A 2 13.09 26.47 9.24
N VAL A 3 13.23 26.84 7.97
CA VAL A 3 12.17 27.55 7.23
C VAL A 3 10.86 26.75 7.15
N ILE A 4 10.94 25.44 6.88
CA ILE A 4 9.77 24.57 6.81
C ILE A 4 9.11 24.49 8.20
N ALA A 5 9.90 24.31 9.26
CA ALA A 5 9.39 24.23 10.63
C ALA A 5 8.66 25.51 11.08
N LEU A 6 9.11 26.69 10.62
CA LEU A 6 8.45 27.97 10.90
C LEU A 6 7.13 28.14 10.12
N ILE A 7 6.95 27.45 8.99
CA ILE A 7 5.74 27.52 8.16
C ILE A 7 4.64 26.57 8.68
N VAL A 8 5.00 25.46 9.33
CA VAL A 8 4.04 24.45 9.82
C VAL A 8 2.90 25.02 10.67
N PRO A 9 3.14 25.93 11.65
CA PRO A 9 2.07 26.54 12.43
C PRO A 9 1.06 27.30 11.56
N TYR A 10 1.52 27.97 10.51
CA TYR A 10 0.68 28.74 9.59
C TYR A 10 -0.22 27.85 8.69
N ILE A 11 0.13 26.57 8.53
CA ILE A 11 -0.66 25.59 7.75
C ILE A 11 -1.68 24.85 8.65
N GLY A 12 -1.74 25.15 9.95
CA GLY A 12 -2.63 24.46 10.91
C GLY A 12 -1.93 23.37 11.72
N GLY A 13 -0.58 23.36 11.75
CA GLY A 13 0.23 22.47 12.58
C GLY A 13 0.73 21.22 11.86
N MET A 14 1.55 20.43 12.57
CA MET A 14 2.25 19.26 12.00
C MET A 14 1.28 18.20 11.44
N ALA A 15 0.17 17.97 12.14
CA ALA A 15 -0.80 16.94 11.75
C ALA A 15 -1.40 17.25 10.37
N GLU A 16 -1.83 18.49 10.12
CA GLU A 16 -2.45 18.87 8.85
C GLU A 16 -1.44 18.84 7.69
N VAL A 17 -0.19 19.24 7.93
CA VAL A 17 0.88 19.15 6.94
C VAL A 17 1.15 17.70 6.54
N VAL A 18 1.32 16.80 7.52
CA VAL A 18 1.57 15.38 7.27
C VAL A 18 0.40 14.75 6.54
N LEU A 19 -0.81 15.00 7.02
CA LEU A 19 -2.06 14.54 6.43
C LEU A 19 -2.22 15.06 4.98
N SER A 20 -1.80 16.29 4.70
CA SER A 20 -1.88 16.89 3.38
C SER A 20 -0.87 16.28 2.39
N ILE A 21 0.38 16.11 2.81
CA ILE A 21 1.43 15.48 2.00
C ILE A 21 1.08 14.01 1.73
N ALA A 22 0.59 13.29 2.74
CA ALA A 22 0.15 11.91 2.59
C ALA A 22 -0.97 11.77 1.55
N ALA A 23 -1.95 12.70 1.54
CA ALA A 23 -3.02 12.70 0.55
C ALA A 23 -2.51 12.79 -0.89
N ILE A 24 -1.50 13.65 -1.14
CA ILE A 24 -0.94 13.91 -2.46
C ILE A 24 -0.06 12.74 -2.93
N THR A 25 0.72 12.16 -2.02
CA THR A 25 1.83 11.27 -2.38
C THR A 25 1.55 9.79 -2.20
N ALA A 26 0.76 9.42 -1.18
CA ALA A 26 0.60 8.01 -0.81
C ALA A 26 -0.05 7.18 -1.93
N GLY A 27 -1.10 7.70 -2.58
CA GLY A 27 -1.77 7.00 -3.68
C GLY A 27 -0.86 6.80 -4.90
N PRO A 28 -0.31 7.87 -5.50
CA PRO A 28 0.56 7.77 -6.68
C PRO A 28 1.80 6.90 -6.51
N LEU A 29 2.40 6.89 -5.32
CA LEU A 29 3.63 6.15 -5.04
C LEU A 29 3.38 4.68 -4.67
N LEU A 30 2.29 4.38 -3.97
CA LEU A 30 2.02 3.02 -3.48
C LEU A 30 1.13 2.21 -4.42
N ALA A 31 0.18 2.85 -5.11
CA ALA A 31 -0.78 2.12 -5.93
C ALA A 31 -0.12 1.33 -7.08
N PRO A 32 0.82 1.88 -7.88
CA PRO A 32 1.39 1.15 -9.00
C PRO A 32 2.24 -0.07 -8.62
N PRO A 33 3.14 -0.01 -7.61
CA PRO A 33 3.85 -1.20 -7.14
C PRO A 33 2.94 -2.29 -6.59
N ILE A 34 1.90 -1.92 -5.83
CA ILE A 34 0.93 -2.88 -5.30
C ILE A 34 0.13 -3.52 -6.44
N TRP A 35 -0.30 -2.72 -7.42
CA TRP A 35 -1.03 -3.20 -8.58
C TRP A 35 -0.20 -4.15 -9.45
N ALA A 36 1.10 -3.87 -9.61
CA ALA A 36 2.03 -4.73 -10.34
C ALA A 36 2.15 -6.16 -9.76
N LEU A 37 1.88 -6.35 -8.45
CA LEU A 37 1.90 -7.69 -7.83
C LEU A 37 0.76 -8.58 -8.33
N PHE A 38 -0.34 -7.98 -8.79
CA PHE A 38 -1.54 -8.70 -9.23
C PHE A 38 -1.77 -8.61 -10.75
N SER A 39 -1.18 -7.62 -11.42
CA SER A 39 -1.36 -7.36 -12.84
C SER A 39 -0.20 -7.88 -13.69
N LYS A 40 -0.51 -8.71 -14.69
CA LYS A 40 0.44 -9.16 -15.71
C LYS A 40 0.59 -8.19 -16.90
N TYR A 41 -0.24 -7.15 -16.93
CA TYR A 41 -0.33 -6.22 -18.06
C TYR A 41 0.36 -4.88 -17.77
N LEU A 42 0.67 -4.59 -16.51
CA LEU A 42 1.33 -3.34 -16.14
C LEU A 42 2.81 -3.36 -16.52
N THR A 43 3.27 -2.30 -17.18
CA THR A 43 4.70 -2.08 -17.53
C THR A 43 5.29 -1.01 -16.63
N GLY A 44 6.59 -1.08 -16.35
CA GLY A 44 7.32 -0.11 -15.52
C GLY A 44 7.19 1.32 -16.05
N ARG A 45 7.25 1.53 -17.37
CA ARG A 45 7.05 2.87 -17.98
C ARG A 45 5.65 3.41 -17.71
N ALA A 46 4.61 2.60 -17.89
CA ALA A 46 3.23 3.01 -17.62
C ALA A 46 3.01 3.30 -16.14
N SER A 47 3.58 2.48 -15.25
CA SER A 47 3.59 2.72 -13.80
C SER A 47 4.16 4.11 -13.46
N LEU A 48 5.32 4.46 -14.03
CA LEU A 48 5.94 5.79 -13.84
C LEU A 48 5.08 6.94 -14.38
N TRP A 49 4.53 6.80 -15.59
CA TRP A 49 3.65 7.82 -16.16
C TRP A 49 2.38 8.01 -15.35
N ILE A 50 1.76 6.93 -14.86
CA ILE A 50 0.58 7.00 -14.00
C ILE A 50 0.94 7.70 -12.69
N THR A 51 2.05 7.36 -12.04
CA THR A 51 2.52 8.08 -10.84
C THR A 51 2.72 9.57 -11.12
N LEU A 52 3.40 9.94 -12.21
CA LEU A 52 3.70 11.33 -12.54
C LEU A 52 2.41 12.14 -12.81
N ILE A 53 1.51 11.59 -13.63
CA ILE A 53 0.24 12.22 -13.98
C ILE A 53 -0.63 12.39 -12.73
N THR A 54 -0.74 11.36 -11.89
CA THR A 54 -1.57 11.39 -10.68
C THR A 54 -1.03 12.35 -9.64
N LEU A 55 0.29 12.40 -9.46
CA LEU A 55 0.94 13.33 -8.54
C LEU A 55 0.79 14.77 -9.02
N LEU A 56 0.94 15.02 -10.33
CA LEU A 56 0.72 16.33 -10.92
C LEU A 56 -0.73 16.80 -10.75
N ILE A 57 -1.71 15.94 -11.05
CA ILE A 57 -3.13 16.27 -10.89
C ILE A 57 -3.46 16.56 -9.42
N ASN A 58 -2.96 15.75 -8.47
CA ASN A 58 -3.14 15.99 -7.04
C ASN A 58 -2.53 17.33 -6.60
N LEU A 59 -1.35 17.68 -7.13
CA LEU A 59 -0.71 18.96 -6.83
C LEU A 59 -1.52 20.13 -7.40
N LEU A 60 -2.03 20.02 -8.64
CA LEU A 60 -2.86 21.05 -9.26
C LEU A 60 -4.14 21.32 -8.47
N PHE A 61 -4.85 20.27 -8.06
CA PHE A 61 -6.06 20.41 -7.25
C PHE A 61 -5.81 21.04 -5.89
N LYS A 62 -4.63 20.83 -5.30
CA LYS A 62 -4.34 21.31 -3.94
C LYS A 62 -3.64 22.66 -3.87
N LEU A 63 -2.76 22.97 -4.83
CA LEU A 63 -1.97 24.20 -4.85
C LEU A 63 -2.49 25.25 -5.81
N VAL A 64 -3.03 24.86 -6.97
CA VAL A 64 -3.38 25.81 -8.03
C VAL A 64 -4.85 26.21 -7.96
N PHE A 65 -5.76 25.22 -7.93
CA PHE A 65 -7.21 25.44 -8.01
C PHE A 65 -7.79 26.31 -6.88
N PRO A 66 -7.33 26.20 -5.61
CA PRO A 66 -7.80 27.08 -4.55
C PRO A 66 -7.43 28.54 -4.76
N TYR A 67 -6.32 28.81 -5.46
CA TYR A 67 -5.82 30.17 -5.72
C TYR A 67 -6.42 30.77 -6.99
N THR A 68 -6.61 29.96 -8.05
CA THR A 68 -7.05 30.47 -9.36
C THR A 68 -8.56 30.41 -9.59
N LEU A 69 -9.26 29.40 -9.05
CA LEU A 69 -10.69 29.15 -9.31
C LEU A 69 -11.57 29.32 -8.06
N SER A 70 -10.98 29.62 -6.89
CA SER A 70 -11.65 29.57 -5.58
C SER A 70 -12.41 28.26 -5.31
N PHE A 71 -12.08 27.21 -6.06
CA PHE A 71 -12.65 25.88 -5.93
C PHE A 71 -11.74 25.05 -5.04
N LYS A 72 -12.28 24.58 -3.92
CA LYS A 72 -11.54 23.77 -2.93
C LYS A 72 -12.26 22.45 -2.73
N LEU A 73 -11.56 21.36 -3.01
CA LEU A 73 -12.04 20.02 -2.70
C LEU A 73 -12.22 19.87 -1.19
N ASN A 74 -13.28 19.18 -0.78
CA ASN A 74 -13.40 18.77 0.62
C ASN A 74 -12.37 17.66 0.91
N ARG A 75 -12.06 17.45 2.18
CA ARG A 75 -11.08 16.47 2.66
C ARG A 75 -11.30 15.06 2.10
N ALA A 76 -12.54 14.64 2.01
CA ALA A 76 -12.90 13.33 1.45
C ALA A 76 -12.55 13.24 -0.04
N GLU A 77 -12.78 14.31 -0.80
CA GLU A 77 -12.50 14.36 -2.23
C GLU A 77 -10.99 14.47 -2.51
N GLU A 78 -10.24 15.20 -1.69
CA GLU A 78 -8.78 15.22 -1.75
C GLU A 78 -8.19 13.80 -1.55
N MET A 79 -8.71 13.06 -0.57
CA MET A 79 -8.27 11.68 -0.32
C MET A 79 -8.69 10.73 -1.44
N MET A 80 -9.90 10.91 -1.97
CA MET A 80 -10.42 10.10 -3.07
C MET A 80 -9.69 10.37 -4.38
N THR A 81 -9.28 11.60 -4.65
CA THR A 81 -8.44 11.95 -5.81
C THR A 81 -7.00 11.47 -5.63
N GLY A 82 -6.46 11.55 -4.40
CA GLY A 82 -5.15 11.00 -4.03
C GLY A 82 -5.00 9.53 -4.37
N VAL A 83 -5.95 8.69 -3.94
CA VAL A 83 -5.87 7.23 -4.11
C VAL A 83 -6.68 6.72 -5.30
N GLY A 84 -7.88 7.25 -5.51
CA GLY A 84 -8.81 6.78 -6.52
C GLY A 84 -8.34 7.05 -7.94
N LEU A 85 -7.74 8.22 -8.21
CA LEU A 85 -7.24 8.55 -9.55
C LEU A 85 -6.15 7.57 -10.04
N PRO A 86 -5.09 7.26 -9.27
CA PRO A 86 -4.12 6.25 -9.67
C PRO A 86 -4.76 4.87 -9.89
N LEU A 87 -5.71 4.47 -9.03
CA LEU A 87 -6.41 3.18 -9.21
C LEU A 87 -7.26 3.15 -10.49
N LEU A 88 -7.96 4.24 -10.82
CA LEU A 88 -8.75 4.34 -12.05
C LEU A 88 -7.88 4.28 -13.30
N LEU A 89 -6.75 4.97 -13.30
CA LEU A 89 -5.80 4.93 -14.43
C LEU A 89 -5.15 3.56 -14.58
N LEU A 90 -4.77 2.91 -13.47
CA LEU A 90 -4.24 1.54 -13.48
C LEU A 90 -5.26 0.54 -14.02
N LEU A 91 -6.50 0.63 -13.56
CA LEU A 91 -7.61 -0.21 -14.03
C LEU A 91 -7.86 0.01 -15.53
N GLY A 92 -7.94 1.27 -15.98
CA GLY A 92 -8.12 1.61 -17.39
C GLY A 92 -6.99 1.08 -18.27
N TYR A 93 -5.74 1.22 -17.82
CA TYR A 93 -4.58 0.69 -18.54
C TYR A 93 -4.61 -0.84 -18.61
N GLU A 94 -4.94 -1.51 -17.52
CA GLU A 94 -5.05 -2.96 -17.47
C GLU A 94 -6.15 -3.46 -18.41
N LEU A 95 -7.34 -2.87 -18.38
CA LEU A 95 -8.43 -3.22 -19.28
C LEU A 95 -8.01 -3.04 -20.73
N TYR A 96 -7.45 -1.89 -21.09
CA TYR A 96 -6.95 -1.61 -22.44
C TYR A 96 -5.98 -2.69 -22.94
N ARG A 97 -4.96 -3.04 -22.14
CA ARG A 97 -3.96 -4.05 -22.54
C ARG A 97 -4.49 -5.47 -22.50
N ARG A 98 -5.43 -5.76 -21.61
CA ARG A 98 -6.15 -7.04 -21.54
C ARG A 98 -6.98 -7.26 -22.80
N PHE A 99 -7.72 -6.25 -23.26
CA PHE A 99 -8.46 -6.32 -24.52
C PHE A 99 -7.53 -6.41 -25.74
N ALA A 100 -6.36 -5.75 -25.70
CA ALA A 100 -5.35 -5.87 -26.74
C ALA A 100 -4.58 -7.22 -26.72
N GLY A 101 -4.79 -8.07 -25.71
CA GLY A 101 -4.10 -9.36 -25.57
C GLY A 101 -2.59 -9.27 -25.32
N ARG A 102 -2.07 -8.10 -24.94
CA ARG A 102 -0.62 -7.86 -24.82
C ARG A 102 -0.16 -7.89 -23.37
N VAL A 103 0.49 -8.99 -22.99
CA VAL A 103 1.20 -9.11 -21.69
C VAL A 103 2.36 -8.12 -21.64
N ALA A 104 2.74 -7.66 -20.45
CA ALA A 104 3.92 -6.81 -20.28
C ALA A 104 5.22 -7.63 -20.44
N ASP A 105 6.20 -7.08 -21.17
CA ASP A 105 7.52 -7.70 -21.30
C ASP A 105 8.20 -7.84 -19.93
N ASP A 106 8.00 -6.86 -19.04
CA ASP A 106 8.47 -6.88 -17.65
C ASP A 106 7.94 -8.11 -16.89
N TYR A 107 6.69 -8.50 -17.14
CA TYR A 107 6.08 -9.69 -16.52
C TYR A 107 6.68 -10.99 -17.06
N LEU A 108 6.98 -11.05 -18.36
CA LEU A 108 7.64 -12.19 -18.98
C LEU A 108 9.07 -12.35 -18.45
N GLN A 109 9.83 -11.26 -18.35
CA GLN A 109 11.16 -11.25 -17.77
C GLN A 109 11.14 -11.66 -16.28
N TYR A 110 10.17 -11.16 -15.53
CA TYR A 110 9.94 -11.58 -14.14
C TYR A 110 9.70 -13.09 -14.02
N THR A 111 8.87 -13.66 -14.90
CA THR A 111 8.53 -15.09 -14.89
C THR A 111 9.77 -15.95 -15.19
N GLN A 112 10.61 -15.52 -16.14
CA GLN A 112 11.88 -16.21 -16.43
C GLN A 112 12.84 -16.15 -15.24
N ASN A 113 12.94 -14.99 -14.57
CA ASN A 113 13.76 -14.85 -13.37
C ASN A 113 13.23 -15.69 -12.21
N LEU A 114 11.91 -15.84 -12.06
CA LEU A 114 11.32 -16.71 -11.06
C LEU A 114 11.69 -18.18 -11.25
N LEU A 115 11.77 -18.66 -12.50
CA LEU A 115 12.22 -20.03 -12.78
C LEU A 115 13.68 -20.24 -12.36
N LYS A 116 14.56 -19.27 -12.66
CA LYS A 116 15.96 -19.28 -12.19
C LYS A 116 16.04 -19.28 -10.66
N LEU A 117 15.23 -18.45 -10.00
CA LEU A 117 15.17 -18.39 -8.55
C LEU A 117 14.63 -19.68 -7.93
N LYS A 118 13.69 -20.38 -8.58
CA LYS A 118 13.21 -21.69 -8.11
C LYS A 118 14.31 -22.75 -8.19
N GLN A 119 15.09 -22.76 -9.28
CA GLN A 119 16.24 -23.66 -9.42
C GLN A 119 17.33 -23.36 -8.37
N GLN A 120 17.63 -22.08 -8.15
CA GLN A 120 18.55 -21.68 -7.07
C GLN A 120 18.02 -22.05 -5.69
N LYS A 121 16.72 -21.87 -5.43
CA LYS A 121 16.09 -22.28 -4.17
C LYS A 121 16.09 -23.79 -3.94
N ALA A 122 16.08 -24.59 -5.01
CA ALA A 122 16.26 -26.04 -4.92
C ALA A 122 17.71 -26.42 -4.58
N ALA A 123 18.68 -25.55 -4.85
CA ALA A 123 20.09 -25.72 -4.50
C ALA A 123 20.48 -25.10 -3.13
N LEU A 124 19.56 -24.37 -2.47
CA LEU A 124 19.80 -23.82 -1.13
C LEU A 124 19.89 -24.95 -0.10
N ASN A 125 20.80 -24.79 0.86
CA ASN A 125 20.89 -25.75 1.96
C ASN A 125 19.66 -25.64 2.88
N SER A 126 19.35 -26.72 3.61
CA SER A 126 18.22 -26.77 4.55
C SER A 126 18.24 -25.64 5.58
N ALA A 127 19.44 -25.23 6.03
CA ALA A 127 19.64 -24.10 6.94
C ALA A 127 19.22 -22.73 6.35
N GLU A 128 19.50 -22.47 5.07
CA GLU A 128 19.14 -21.23 4.40
C GLU A 128 17.63 -21.13 4.15
N LEU A 129 17.02 -22.25 3.74
CA LEU A 129 15.56 -22.35 3.60
C LEU A 129 14.84 -22.11 4.93
N TYR A 130 15.38 -22.65 6.02
CA TYR A 130 14.87 -22.42 7.37
C TYR A 130 14.94 -20.94 7.76
N ALA A 131 16.08 -20.28 7.52
CA ALA A 131 16.25 -18.85 7.79
C ALA A 131 15.24 -17.97 7.04
N ILE A 132 15.03 -18.23 5.75
CA ILE A 132 14.02 -17.52 4.92
C ILE A 132 12.61 -17.70 5.48
N ARG A 133 12.22 -18.94 5.83
CA ARG A 133 10.89 -19.19 6.42
C ARG A 133 10.71 -18.48 7.75
N ARG A 134 11.75 -18.47 8.60
CA ARG A 134 11.73 -17.78 9.89
C ARG A 134 11.57 -16.26 9.72
N GLN A 135 12.26 -15.65 8.75
CA GLN A 135 12.12 -14.24 8.42
C GLN A 135 10.70 -13.91 7.94
N ASN A 136 10.15 -14.71 7.01
CA ASN A 136 8.78 -14.51 6.53
C ASN A 136 7.75 -14.66 7.66
N TYR A 137 7.97 -15.58 8.59
CA TYR A 137 7.08 -15.77 9.74
C TYR A 137 7.12 -14.59 10.70
N PHE A 138 8.32 -14.07 10.96
CA PHE A 138 8.47 -12.83 11.72
C PHE A 138 7.75 -11.67 11.03
N GLY A 139 7.92 -11.48 9.72
CA GLY A 139 7.21 -10.47 8.94
C GLY A 139 5.69 -10.58 9.06
N LEU A 140 5.11 -11.77 8.90
CA LEU A 140 3.67 -11.98 9.05
C LEU A 140 3.18 -11.68 10.48
N ARG A 141 3.97 -11.99 11.51
CA ARG A 141 3.64 -11.64 12.91
C ARG A 141 3.62 -10.14 13.13
N VAL A 142 4.61 -9.42 12.60
CA VAL A 142 4.68 -7.96 12.72
C VAL A 142 3.49 -7.33 12.02
N ILE A 143 3.18 -7.74 10.78
CA ILE A 143 2.02 -7.23 10.03
C ILE A 143 0.71 -7.50 10.81
N THR A 144 0.54 -8.70 11.35
CA THR A 144 -0.65 -9.04 12.15
C THR A 144 -0.76 -8.15 13.38
N PHE A 145 0.34 -7.97 14.12
CA PHE A 145 0.36 -7.12 15.31
C PHE A 145 0.07 -5.67 14.96
N SER A 146 0.68 -5.12 13.91
CA SER A 146 0.43 -3.76 13.44
C SER A 146 -1.03 -3.54 13.09
N LEU A 147 -1.66 -4.44 12.33
CA LEU A 147 -3.08 -4.32 11.97
C LEU A 147 -4.00 -4.40 13.19
N LEU A 148 -3.76 -5.33 14.11
CA LEU A 148 -4.53 -5.44 15.35
C LEU A 148 -4.36 -4.20 16.23
N PHE A 149 -3.15 -3.67 16.33
CA PHE A 149 -2.85 -2.47 17.09
C PHE A 149 -3.54 -1.24 16.48
N THR A 150 -3.45 -1.05 15.16
CA THR A 150 -4.15 0.02 14.45
C THR A 150 -5.67 -0.08 14.61
N SER A 151 -6.23 -1.30 14.50
CA SER A 151 -7.65 -1.54 14.73
C SER A 151 -8.06 -1.20 16.18
N ALA A 152 -7.28 -1.60 17.18
CA ALA A 152 -7.55 -1.29 18.57
C ALA A 152 -7.51 0.22 18.86
N MET A 153 -6.52 0.93 18.30
CA MET A 153 -6.44 2.40 18.39
C MET A 153 -7.66 3.07 17.75
N LEU A 154 -8.08 2.63 16.56
CA LEU A 154 -9.26 3.18 15.89
C LEU A 154 -10.57 2.83 16.62
N ALA A 155 -10.68 1.64 17.19
CA ALA A 155 -11.81 1.26 18.03
C ALA A 155 -11.87 2.15 19.28
N GLY A 156 -10.73 2.39 19.93
CA GLY A 156 -10.61 3.34 21.06
C GLY A 156 -11.06 4.75 20.66
N LEU A 157 -10.57 5.26 19.53
CA LEU A 157 -10.96 6.56 19.00
C LEU A 157 -12.47 6.65 18.72
N SER A 158 -13.07 5.55 18.29
CA SER A 158 -14.51 5.48 18.04
C SER A 158 -15.35 5.70 19.30
N PHE A 159 -14.82 5.45 20.50
CA PHE A 159 -15.54 5.73 21.75
C PHE A 159 -15.45 7.21 22.16
N ILE A 160 -14.39 7.90 21.73
CA ILE A 160 -14.08 9.28 22.12
C ILE A 160 -14.65 10.29 21.12
N THR A 161 -14.74 9.92 19.84
CA THR A 161 -15.17 10.86 18.79
C THR A 161 -16.64 11.27 18.94
N ALA A 162 -16.91 12.57 18.90
CA ALA A 162 -18.27 13.12 18.97
C ALA A 162 -19.04 12.89 17.65
N ASN A 163 -18.33 12.87 16.52
CA ASN A 163 -18.92 12.70 15.19
C ASN A 163 -18.27 11.52 14.45
N GLY A 164 -19.05 10.82 13.62
CA GLY A 164 -18.52 9.74 12.78
C GLY A 164 -18.22 8.43 13.52
N ARG A 165 -18.72 8.25 14.75
CA ARG A 165 -18.52 7.05 15.57
C ARG A 165 -18.83 5.74 14.83
N GLY A 166 -19.95 5.68 14.11
CA GLY A 166 -20.31 4.50 13.30
C GLY A 166 -19.27 4.20 12.22
N LEU A 167 -18.85 5.23 11.46
CA LEU A 167 -17.85 5.10 10.40
C LEU A 167 -16.50 4.65 10.97
N THR A 168 -16.01 5.28 12.04
CA THR A 168 -14.74 4.88 12.66
C THR A 168 -14.77 3.46 13.20
N ALA A 169 -15.89 3.03 13.83
CA ALA A 169 -16.06 1.66 14.30
C ALA A 169 -16.06 0.65 13.14
N THR A 170 -16.74 0.96 12.04
CA THR A 170 -16.77 0.06 10.87
C THR A 170 -15.39 -0.11 10.24
N VAL A 171 -14.62 0.97 10.11
CA VAL A 171 -13.24 0.91 9.61
C VAL A 171 -12.35 0.10 10.56
N ALA A 172 -12.47 0.30 11.88
CA ALA A 172 -11.73 -0.48 12.87
C ALA A 172 -12.05 -1.98 12.76
N GLY A 173 -13.33 -2.33 12.57
CA GLY A 173 -13.80 -3.70 12.35
C GLY A 173 -13.27 -4.32 11.06
N ALA A 174 -13.27 -3.56 9.96
CA ALA A 174 -12.72 -4.02 8.68
C ALA A 174 -11.21 -4.32 8.77
N ILE A 175 -10.45 -3.46 9.46
CA ILE A 175 -9.01 -3.69 9.71
C ILE A 175 -8.80 -4.90 10.63
N PHE A 176 -9.64 -5.09 11.64
CA PHE A 176 -9.59 -6.27 12.49
C PHE A 176 -9.79 -7.57 11.69
N ILE A 177 -10.80 -7.60 10.83
CA ILE A 177 -11.09 -8.76 9.97
C ILE A 177 -9.95 -9.01 8.99
N SER A 178 -9.36 -7.96 8.39
CA SER A 178 -8.25 -8.13 7.46
C SER A 178 -6.99 -8.70 8.13
N ALA A 179 -6.79 -8.43 9.43
CA ALA A 179 -5.70 -9.01 10.23
C ALA A 179 -5.79 -10.55 10.36
N LEU A 180 -6.96 -11.15 10.13
CA LEU A 180 -7.13 -12.61 10.12
C LEU A 180 -6.32 -13.27 8.99
N ILE A 181 -6.16 -12.61 7.85
CA ILE A 181 -5.43 -13.15 6.69
C ILE A 181 -3.95 -13.43 7.03
N PRO A 182 -3.14 -12.45 7.46
CA PRO A 182 -1.75 -12.69 7.84
C PRO A 182 -1.64 -13.56 9.09
N TRP A 183 -2.61 -13.52 10.01
CA TRP A 183 -2.61 -14.38 11.20
C TRP A 183 -2.76 -15.87 10.86
N LEU A 184 -3.71 -16.22 9.98
CA LEU A 184 -3.89 -17.57 9.49
C LEU A 184 -2.67 -18.06 8.70
N ALA A 185 -2.09 -17.18 7.87
CA ALA A 185 -0.85 -17.46 7.16
C ALA A 185 0.33 -17.72 8.12
N ALA A 186 0.48 -16.90 9.17
CA ALA A 186 1.51 -17.08 10.20
C ALA A 186 1.36 -18.40 10.96
N ARG A 187 0.11 -18.78 11.30
CA ARG A 187 -0.19 -20.07 11.95
C ARG A 187 0.20 -21.26 11.08
N ARG A 188 -0.10 -21.21 9.78
CA ARG A 188 0.33 -22.25 8.82
C ARG A 188 1.85 -22.33 8.73
N MET A 189 2.53 -21.18 8.63
CA MET A 189 3.99 -21.13 8.55
C MET A 189 4.69 -21.63 9.83
N LYS A 190 4.16 -21.32 11.02
CA LYS A 190 4.70 -21.83 12.30
C LYS A 190 4.75 -23.35 12.31
N ARG A 191 3.69 -24.01 11.82
CA ARG A 191 3.64 -25.47 11.72
C ARG A 191 4.71 -26.01 10.76
N SER A 192 4.90 -25.37 9.60
CA SER A 192 5.93 -25.78 8.63
C SER A 192 7.36 -25.59 9.12
N ILE A 193 7.64 -24.54 9.91
CA ILE A 193 8.97 -24.28 10.49
C ILE A 193 9.33 -25.34 11.53
N GLY A 194 8.37 -25.74 12.38
CA GLY A 194 8.60 -26.75 13.42
C GLY A 194 8.97 -28.14 12.88
N ILE A 195 8.55 -28.47 11.66
CA ILE A 195 8.85 -29.76 10.99
C ILE A 195 10.26 -29.76 10.36
N GLN A 196 10.82 -28.60 10.03
CA GLN A 196 12.08 -28.46 9.27
C GLN A 196 13.25 -27.94 10.11
N ASN A 197 13.18 -28.09 11.44
CA ASN A 197 14.25 -27.65 12.33
C ASN A 197 15.49 -28.54 12.13
N PRO A 198 16.65 -28.00 11.71
CA PRO A 198 17.85 -28.80 11.39
C PRO A 198 18.53 -29.46 12.61
N GLY A 199 17.99 -29.26 13.82
CA GLY A 199 18.46 -29.89 15.05
C GLY A 199 17.58 -31.04 15.57
N ASN A 200 16.61 -31.50 14.79
CA ASN A 200 15.81 -32.70 15.05
C ASN A 200 16.17 -33.81 14.06
#